data_AF-A0A3P9QFI2-F1
#
_entry.id   AF-A0A3P9QFI2-F1
#
_cell.length_a   1.000
_cell.length_b   1.000
_cell.length_c   1.000
_cell.angle_alpha   90.00
_cell.angle_beta   90.00
_cell.angle_gamma   90.00
#
_symmetry.space_group_name_H-M   'P 1'
#
loop_
_entity.id
_entity.type
_entity.pdbx_description
1 polymer ?
#
loop_
_entity_poly.entity_id
_entity_poly.type
_entity_poly.pdbx_seq_one_letter_code
_entity_poly.pdbx_strand_id
1 'polypeptide(L)'
;LGDCASVHVLFFCLLGLFVLCHSDCFFQELVIKDLTNPPKGCVDGDGKERGFGSEWVREHMECSCTKEGLSCCSLYIPEECELVVDKDACSAKMVQKSDKTQPCYPF
;
A
#
# COMPACT_ATOMS: atom_id res chain seq x y z
N LEU A 1 5.59 45.43 -24.80
CA LEU A 1 4.35 45.18 -24.04
C LEU A 1 4.26 43.67 -23.88
N GLY A 2 5.06 43.13 -22.96
CA GLY A 2 5.34 41.70 -22.82
C GLY A 2 4.61 41.09 -21.62
N ASP A 3 4.07 39.90 -21.85
CA ASP A 3 3.95 38.79 -20.91
C ASP A 3 3.04 38.94 -19.66
N CYS A 4 1.75 39.23 -19.85
CA CYS A 4 0.73 38.93 -18.83
C CYS A 4 0.18 37.49 -18.91
N ALA A 5 0.58 36.69 -19.92
CA ALA A 5 0.08 35.32 -20.12
C ALA A 5 0.92 34.23 -19.43
N SER A 6 2.11 34.56 -18.91
CA SER A 6 3.08 33.57 -18.42
C SER A 6 2.88 33.14 -16.96
N VAL A 7 2.46 34.07 -16.08
CA VAL A 7 2.41 33.84 -14.61
C VAL A 7 1.27 32.90 -14.19
N HIS A 8 0.09 33.00 -14.84
CA HIS A 8 -1.06 32.14 -14.52
C HIS A 8 -0.83 30.67 -14.89
N VAL A 9 -0.12 30.41 -15.99
CA VAL A 9 0.20 29.05 -16.44
C VAL A 9 1.26 28.42 -15.53
N LEU A 10 2.26 29.19 -15.10
CA LEU A 10 3.28 28.75 -14.14
C LEU A 10 2.68 28.41 -12.76
N PHE A 11 1.72 29.19 -12.27
CA PHE A 11 1.06 28.96 -10.98
C PHE A 11 0.18 27.70 -10.98
N PHE A 12 -0.55 27.45 -12.07
CA PHE A 12 -1.33 26.21 -12.24
C PHE A 12 -0.45 24.97 -12.46
N CYS A 13 0.69 25.09 -13.16
CA CYS A 13 1.66 24.00 -13.28
C CYS A 13 2.32 23.63 -11.94
N LEU A 14 2.59 24.61 -11.07
CA LEU A 14 3.19 24.38 -9.75
C LEU A 14 2.21 23.71 -8.76
N LEU A 15 0.92 24.04 -8.84
CA LEU A 15 -0.12 23.43 -8.01
C LEU A 15 -0.47 21.99 -8.42
N GLY A 16 -0.36 21.66 -9.72
CA GLY A 16 -0.57 20.30 -10.22
C GLY A 16 0.51 19.29 -9.82
N LEU A 17 1.66 19.76 -9.33
CA LEU A 17 2.78 18.90 -8.91
C LEU A 17 2.62 18.36 -7.47
N PHE A 18 1.61 18.78 -6.71
CA PHE A 18 1.44 18.41 -5.29
C PHE A 18 0.63 17.13 -5.06
N VAL A 19 0.12 16.47 -6.10
CA VAL A 19 -0.55 15.17 -5.95
C VAL A 19 0.47 14.04 -6.06
N LEU A 20 1.51 14.07 -5.23
CA LEU A 20 2.55 13.04 -5.21
C LEU A 20 2.27 12.09 -4.05
N CYS A 21 1.61 10.97 -4.40
CA CYS A 21 1.56 9.68 -3.69
C CYS A 21 1.72 9.73 -2.16
N HIS A 22 0.60 9.81 -1.42
CA HIS A 22 0.57 9.51 0.01
C HIS A 22 0.62 7.98 0.27
N SER A 23 1.63 7.29 -0.28
CA SER A 23 1.93 5.93 0.15
C SER A 23 2.63 6.01 1.50
N ASP A 24 1.88 5.75 2.58
CA ASP A 24 2.41 5.63 3.92
C ASP A 24 2.94 4.21 4.09
N CYS A 25 4.25 4.09 4.20
CA CYS A 25 4.92 2.81 4.36
C CYS A 25 5.71 2.79 5.66
N PHE A 26 5.69 1.65 6.36
CA PHE A 26 6.57 1.41 7.47
C PHE A 26 7.34 0.10 7.27
N PHE A 27 8.54 0.07 7.86
CA PHE A 27 9.37 -1.11 7.93
C PHE A 27 9.75 -1.38 9.38
N GLN A 28 9.58 -2.62 9.80
CA GLN A 28 10.01 -3.12 11.10
C GLN A 28 11.05 -4.22 10.89
N GLU A 29 12.28 -3.91 11.29
CA GLU A 29 13.40 -4.84 11.19
C GLU A 29 13.18 -6.10 12.04
N LEU A 30 13.60 -7.24 11.51
CA LEU A 30 13.59 -8.51 12.24
C LEU A 30 14.76 -8.56 13.23
N VAL A 31 14.46 -8.46 14.52
CA VAL A 31 15.46 -8.57 15.59
C VAL A 31 15.54 -10.00 16.11
N ILE A 32 16.64 -10.70 15.82
CA ILE A 32 16.91 -12.05 16.34
C ILE A 32 17.55 -11.94 17.73
N LYS A 33 16.75 -12.22 18.77
CA LYS A 33 17.20 -12.19 20.17
C LYS A 33 17.75 -13.53 20.66
N ASP A 34 17.30 -14.63 20.06
CA ASP A 34 17.69 -16.00 20.42
C ASP A 34 18.13 -16.74 19.16
N LEU A 35 19.41 -17.14 19.12
CA LEU A 35 20.00 -17.89 18.01
C LEU A 35 19.66 -19.39 18.07
N THR A 36 19.25 -19.90 19.23
CA THR A 36 18.86 -21.31 19.41
C THR A 36 17.42 -21.58 18.97
N ASN A 37 16.57 -20.55 19.02
CA ASN A 37 15.20 -20.59 18.51
C ASN A 37 14.91 -19.32 17.68
N PRO A 38 15.43 -19.25 16.44
CA PRO A 38 15.21 -18.10 15.59
C PRO A 38 13.72 -17.98 15.20
N PRO A 39 13.22 -16.74 15.00
CA PRO A 39 11.86 -16.53 14.52
C PRO A 39 11.68 -17.17 13.14
N LYS A 40 10.47 -17.69 12.89
CA LYS A 40 10.09 -18.31 11.61
C LYS A 40 9.35 -17.34 10.68
N GLY A 41 9.18 -16.11 11.13
CA GLY A 41 8.38 -15.10 10.47
C GLY A 41 8.39 -13.76 11.20
N CYS A 42 7.48 -12.89 10.78
CA CYS A 42 7.27 -11.56 11.32
C CYS A 42 5.98 -11.55 12.14
N VAL A 43 5.95 -10.79 13.23
CA VAL A 43 4.73 -10.57 14.00
C VAL A 43 4.09 -9.28 13.48
N ASP A 44 2.85 -9.37 13.00
CA ASP A 44 2.09 -8.22 12.51
C ASP A 44 1.46 -7.40 13.66
N GLY A 45 0.81 -6.28 13.34
CA GLY A 45 0.17 -5.41 14.33
C GLY A 45 -1.01 -6.05 15.08
N ASP A 46 -1.51 -7.21 14.63
CA ASP A 46 -2.52 -8.00 15.35
C ASP A 46 -1.87 -9.03 16.30
N GLY A 47 -0.53 -9.07 16.36
CA GLY A 47 0.22 -10.05 17.13
C GLY A 47 0.31 -11.42 16.45
N LYS A 48 -0.07 -11.55 15.17
CA LYS A 48 -0.05 -12.82 14.45
C LYS A 48 1.30 -13.03 13.77
N GLU A 49 1.90 -14.21 13.97
CA GLU A 49 3.10 -14.60 13.23
C GLU A 49 2.75 -14.97 11.78
N ARG A 50 3.45 -14.34 10.85
CA ARG A 50 3.36 -14.53 9.41
C ARG A 50 4.69 -15.07 8.91
N GLY A 51 4.68 -16.23 8.26
CA GLY A 51 5.91 -16.89 7.82
C GLY A 51 6.73 -16.04 6.84
N PHE A 52 8.04 -16.27 6.77
CA PHE A 52 8.86 -15.62 5.75
C PHE A 52 8.36 -15.90 4.32
N GLY A 53 8.42 -14.88 3.46
CA GLY A 53 7.92 -14.93 2.09
C GLY A 53 6.40 -14.79 1.99
N SER A 54 5.70 -14.51 3.10
CA SER A 54 4.26 -14.26 3.05
C SER A 54 3.96 -12.81 2.68
N GLU A 55 2.88 -12.64 1.92
CA GLU A 55 2.29 -11.37 1.53
C GLU A 55 0.81 -11.40 1.89
N TRP A 56 0.29 -10.28 2.40
CA TRP A 56 -1.13 -10.18 2.74
C TRP A 56 -1.58 -8.73 2.79
N VAL A 57 -2.89 -8.52 2.63
CA VAL A 57 -3.51 -7.20 2.82
C VAL A 57 -4.15 -7.12 4.20
N ARG A 58 -3.88 -6.02 4.92
CA ARG A 58 -4.46 -5.70 6.23
C ARG A 58 -4.81 -4.22 6.26
N GLU A 59 -6.07 -3.89 6.54
CA GLU A 59 -6.52 -2.49 6.75
C GLU A 59 -6.09 -1.51 5.64
N HIS A 60 -6.29 -1.88 4.37
CA HIS A 60 -5.82 -1.11 3.21
C HIS A 60 -4.30 -0.94 3.14
N MET A 61 -3.53 -1.82 3.78
CA MET A 61 -2.09 -1.91 3.62
C MET A 61 -1.71 -3.25 3.01
N GLU A 62 -0.84 -3.22 2.02
CA GLU A 62 -0.16 -4.40 1.51
C GLU A 62 1.10 -4.63 2.35
N CYS A 63 1.18 -5.81 2.95
CA CYS A 63 2.26 -6.20 3.84
C CYS A 63 3.03 -7.40 3.27
N SER A 64 4.34 -7.40 3.49
CA SER A 64 5.24 -8.51 3.17
C SER A 64 6.16 -8.80 4.36
N CYS A 65 6.40 -10.07 4.62
CA CYS A 65 7.36 -10.52 5.62
C CYS A 65 8.56 -11.18 4.94
N THR A 66 9.74 -10.60 5.12
CA THR A 66 10.99 -11.15 4.62
C THR A 66 11.95 -11.49 5.76
N LYS A 67 13.15 -11.96 5.44
CA LYS A 67 14.18 -12.23 6.46
C LYS A 67 14.74 -10.95 7.07
N GLU A 68 14.58 -9.83 6.36
CA GLU A 68 15.00 -8.51 6.80
C GLU A 68 13.98 -7.89 7.77
N GLY A 69 12.68 -8.16 7.58
CA GLY A 69 11.64 -7.59 8.43
C GLY A 69 10.23 -7.62 7.83
N LEU A 70 9.33 -6.91 8.50
CA LEU A 70 7.96 -6.65 8.06
C LEU A 70 7.93 -5.29 7.33
N SER A 71 7.47 -5.29 6.08
CA SER A 71 7.17 -4.07 5.32
C SER A 71 5.66 -3.99 5.09
N CYS A 72 5.05 -2.83 5.36
CA CYS A 72 3.65 -2.58 5.04
C CYS A 72 3.50 -1.20 4.41
N CYS A 73 2.73 -1.10 3.33
CA CYS A 73 2.47 0.13 2.60
C CYS A 73 0.98 0.34 2.40
N SER A 74 0.50 1.57 2.55
CA SER A 74 -0.88 1.91 2.23
C SER A 74 -1.17 1.69 0.74
N LEU A 75 -2.28 1.02 0.48
CA LEU A 75 -2.89 0.91 -0.83
C LEU A 75 -3.66 2.19 -1.08
N TYR A 76 -3.32 2.89 -2.15
CA TYR A 76 -4.18 3.94 -2.67
C TYR A 76 -5.40 3.29 -3.33
N ILE A 77 -6.58 3.54 -2.76
CA ILE A 77 -7.85 3.08 -3.32
C ILE A 77 -8.65 4.32 -3.76
N PRO A 78 -8.88 4.50 -5.07
CA PRO A 78 -9.74 5.57 -5.58
C PRO A 78 -11.13 5.51 -4.96
N GLU A 79 -11.82 6.65 -4.85
CA GLU A 79 -13.14 6.72 -4.22
C GLU A 79 -14.16 5.85 -4.95
N GLU A 80 -14.05 5.73 -6.27
CA GLU A 80 -14.88 4.91 -7.14
C GLU A 80 -14.62 3.40 -6.96
N CYS A 81 -13.61 3.00 -6.18
CA CYS A 81 -13.15 1.63 -6.06
C CYS A 81 -13.23 1.09 -4.64
N GLU A 82 -13.35 -0.23 -4.54
CA GLU A 82 -13.30 -0.95 -3.27
C GLU A 82 -12.41 -2.19 -3.39
N LEU A 83 -11.74 -2.53 -2.29
CA LEU A 83 -10.99 -3.78 -2.19
C LEU A 83 -11.91 -4.89 -1.68
N VAL A 84 -12.02 -5.96 -2.44
CA VAL A 84 -12.75 -7.17 -2.07
C VAL A 84 -11.75 -8.26 -1.73
N VAL A 85 -11.78 -8.74 -0.48
CA VAL A 85 -10.94 -9.82 0.03
C VAL A 85 -11.72 -11.14 -0.05
N ASP A 86 -11.23 -12.08 -0.84
CA ASP A 86 -11.71 -13.46 -0.90
C ASP A 86 -10.85 -14.32 0.03
N LYS A 87 -11.45 -14.74 1.15
CA LYS A 87 -10.77 -15.53 2.17
C LYS A 87 -10.57 -16.99 1.76
N ASP A 88 -11.44 -17.52 0.91
CA ASP A 88 -11.37 -18.91 0.47
C ASP A 88 -10.28 -19.09 -0.58
N ALA A 89 -10.16 -18.13 -1.50
CA ALA A 89 -9.09 -18.07 -2.49
C ALA A 89 -7.79 -17.44 -1.97
N CYS A 90 -7.78 -16.91 -0.74
CA CYS A 90 -6.66 -16.16 -0.16
C CYS A 90 -6.16 -15.04 -1.10
N SER A 91 -7.08 -14.29 -1.69
CA SER A 91 -6.76 -13.23 -2.67
C SER A 91 -7.52 -11.94 -2.37
N ALA A 92 -6.99 -10.82 -2.85
CA ALA A 92 -7.67 -9.53 -2.82
C ALA A 92 -7.72 -8.96 -4.22
N LYS A 93 -8.85 -8.36 -4.59
CA LYS A 93 -9.02 -7.67 -5.87
C LYS A 93 -9.64 -6.30 -5.67
N MET A 94 -9.22 -5.32 -6.47
CA MET A 94 -9.83 -4.01 -6.49
C MET A 94 -10.87 -3.96 -7.61
N VAL A 95 -12.09 -3.55 -7.29
CA VAL A 95 -13.23 -3.51 -8.22
C VAL A 95 -13.93 -2.17 -8.14
N GLN A 96 -14.72 -1.84 -9.16
CA GLN A 96 -15.54 -0.62 -9.12
C GLN A 96 -16.69 -0.79 -8.13
N LYS A 97 -17.01 0.28 -7.38
CA LYS A 97 -18.18 0.31 -6.48
C LYS A 97 -19.50 0.24 -7.25
N SER A 98 -19.56 0.83 -8.44
CA SER A 98 -20.73 0.82 -9.33
C SER A 98 -21.01 -0.57 -9.91
N ASP A 99 -19.96 -1.35 -10.19
CA ASP A 99 -20.03 -2.71 -10.72
C ASP A 99 -18.85 -3.55 -10.24
N LYS A 100 -19.12 -4.43 -9.26
CA LYS A 100 -18.10 -5.29 -8.62
C LYS A 100 -17.54 -6.39 -9.53
N THR A 101 -18.09 -6.56 -10.74
CA THR A 101 -17.54 -7.49 -11.74
C THR A 101 -16.42 -6.85 -12.55
N GLN A 102 -16.38 -5.52 -12.60
CA GLN A 102 -15.35 -4.78 -13.32
C GLN A 102 -14.12 -4.57 -12.44
N PRO A 103 -12.91 -4.90 -12.95
CA PRO A 103 -11.69 -4.54 -12.25
C PRO A 103 -11.59 -3.02 -12.16
N CYS A 104 -11.05 -2.54 -11.04
CA CYS A 104 -10.62 -1.16 -10.91
C CYS A 104 -9.09 -1.10 -10.96
N TYR A 105 -8.58 -0.20 -11.79
CA TYR A 105 -7.16 0.10 -11.90
C TYR A 105 -6.91 1.49 -11.34
N PRO A 106 -5.91 1.67 -10.46
CA PRO A 106 -5.64 2.98 -9.85
C PRO A 106 -4.92 3.96 -10.79
N PHE A 107 -4.86 3.68 -12.11
CA PHE A 107 -4.12 4.44 -13.13
C PHE A 107 -4.83 4.43 -14.48
#